data_AF-A0A2H3D6U8-F1
#
_entry.id   AF-A0A2H3D6U8-F1
#
_cell.length_a   1.000
_cell.length_b   1.000
_cell.length_c   1.000
_cell.angle_alpha   90.00
_cell.angle_beta   90.00
_cell.angle_gamma   90.00
#
_symmetry.space_group_name_H-M   'P 1'
#
loop_
_entity.id
_entity.type
_entity.pdbx_description
1 polymer ?
#
loop_
_entity_poly.entity_id
_entity_poly.type
_entity_poly.pdbx_seq_one_letter_code
_entity_poly.pdbx_strand_id
1 'polypeptide(L)'
;MFVKQLKEKIIPAFKAAHSPGYRALIMVDNSQGHAAYSEDTLLPQCMNLKPGGKQAIMQDGWYIKDGKKVVQLMTFPPDHPEFPGLAKGMREVLMEQGLWRHGLKMECKKAKDTGDKCDPEVTDCCAKHILTLQPDFQAQKSLVQEVIEEAGHQCIFLAKFHCELNFIEFFWGVVKKYLCEHCDYTFQTLKENMPKALASVPVELICKWEHQMIHWMDAY
;
A
#
# COMPACT_ATOMS: atom_id res chain seq x y z
N MET A 1 11.81 -7.08 -7.13
CA MET A 1 10.67 -6.51 -6.39
C MET A 1 11.19 -5.81 -5.14
N PHE A 2 10.71 -4.61 -4.82
CA PHE A 2 11.22 -3.78 -3.70
C PHE A 2 11.22 -4.51 -2.35
N VAL A 3 10.18 -5.30 -2.06
CA VAL A 3 10.08 -6.16 -0.87
C VAL A 3 11.29 -7.09 -0.70
N LYS A 4 11.82 -7.64 -1.80
CA LYS A 4 13.03 -8.47 -1.75
C LYS A 4 14.24 -7.67 -1.28
N GLN A 5 14.38 -6.43 -1.75
CA GLN A 5 15.46 -5.54 -1.32
C GLN A 5 15.31 -5.12 0.14
N LEU A 6 14.07 -4.91 0.62
CA LEU A 6 13.80 -4.64 2.04
C LEU A 6 14.30 -5.78 2.93
N LYS A 7 13.87 -7.01 2.62
CA LYS A 7 14.22 -8.22 3.42
C LYS A 7 15.71 -8.57 3.35
N GLU A 8 16.31 -8.51 2.16
CA GLU A 8 17.65 -9.05 1.93
C GLU A 8 18.78 -8.01 2.08
N LYS A 9 18.47 -6.71 1.96
CA LYS A 9 19.49 -5.65 1.94
C LYS A 9 19.24 -4.56 2.96
N ILE A 10 18.10 -3.88 2.89
CA ILE A 10 17.85 -2.66 3.68
C ILE A 10 17.78 -2.97 5.18
N ILE A 11 16.93 -3.92 5.59
CA ILE A 11 16.76 -4.29 7.00
C ILE A 11 18.06 -4.91 7.57
N PRO A 12 18.73 -5.85 6.88
CA PRO A 12 20.03 -6.36 7.34
C PRO A 12 21.10 -5.27 7.47
N ALA A 13 21.19 -4.35 6.51
CA ALA A 13 22.15 -3.24 6.58
C ALA A 13 21.86 -2.31 7.76
N PHE A 14 20.59 -1.99 8.03
CA PHE A 14 20.20 -1.21 9.20
C PHE A 14 20.62 -1.89 10.50
N LYS A 15 20.34 -3.19 10.64
CA LYS A 15 20.72 -4.00 11.81
C LYS A 15 22.23 -4.14 11.99
N ALA A 16 23.00 -4.12 10.92
CA ALA A 16 24.46 -4.16 10.99
C ALA A 16 25.06 -2.80 11.38
N ALA A 17 24.41 -1.70 10.99
CA ALA A 17 24.87 -0.34 11.28
C ALA A 17 24.48 0.18 12.68
N HIS A 18 23.45 -0.40 13.30
CA HIS A 18 22.91 0.06 14.59
C HIS A 18 22.88 -1.07 15.62
N SER A 19 23.06 -0.74 16.90
CA SER A 19 22.96 -1.74 17.97
C SER A 19 21.51 -2.23 18.16
N PRO A 20 21.31 -3.38 18.84
CA PRO A 20 19.97 -3.88 19.14
C PRO A 20 19.13 -2.85 19.92
N GLY A 21 17.85 -2.76 19.58
CA GLY A 21 16.89 -1.85 20.24
C GLY A 21 16.54 -0.59 19.44
N TYR A 22 17.29 -0.27 18.38
CA TYR A 22 16.92 0.82 17.47
C TYR A 22 15.77 0.43 16.54
N ARG A 23 14.86 1.38 16.32
CA ARG A 23 13.71 1.25 15.42
C ARG A 23 13.87 2.23 14.25
N ALA A 24 13.95 1.71 13.03
CA ALA A 24 13.93 2.54 11.83
C ALA A 24 12.53 3.09 11.58
N LEU A 25 12.47 4.34 11.11
CA LEU A 25 11.32 4.90 10.41
C LEU A 25 11.64 4.91 8.91
N ILE A 26 10.91 4.12 8.13
CA ILE A 26 11.10 3.99 6.69
C ILE A 26 9.99 4.75 5.98
N MET A 27 10.38 5.80 5.26
CA MET A 27 9.49 6.60 4.42
C MET A 27 9.50 6.01 3.01
N VAL A 28 8.31 5.73 2.47
CA VAL A 28 8.12 5.09 1.17
C VAL A 28 7.29 6.02 0.29
N ASP A 29 7.74 6.27 -0.93
CA ASP A 29 6.95 7.00 -1.92
C ASP A 29 5.72 6.18 -2.33
N ASN A 30 4.62 6.87 -2.61
CA ASN A 30 3.36 6.25 -3.00
C ASN A 30 3.33 5.90 -4.49
N SER A 31 4.32 5.11 -4.92
CA SER A 31 4.36 4.53 -6.26
C SER A 31 3.48 3.28 -6.34
N GLN A 32 2.96 3.01 -7.54
CA GLN A 32 2.11 1.82 -7.76
C GLN A 32 2.84 0.51 -7.43
N GLY A 33 4.18 0.48 -7.54
CA GLY A 33 4.98 -0.70 -7.21
C GLY A 33 5.12 -0.97 -5.71
N HIS A 34 4.93 0.04 -4.86
CA HIS A 34 5.03 -0.08 -3.40
C HIS A 34 3.67 -0.33 -2.74
N ALA A 35 2.58 -0.03 -3.44
CA ALA A 35 1.21 -0.28 -3.00
C ALA A 35 0.72 -1.72 -3.30
N ALA A 36 1.63 -2.65 -3.62
CA ALA A 36 1.28 -4.04 -3.80
C ALA A 36 0.89 -4.68 -2.45
N TYR A 37 -0.18 -5.47 -2.48
CA TYR A 37 -0.69 -6.23 -1.34
C TYR A 37 -0.25 -7.70 -1.43
N SER A 38 -0.40 -8.45 -0.34
CA SER A 38 -0.26 -9.91 -0.38
C SER A 38 -1.35 -10.54 -1.27
N GLU A 39 -1.10 -11.74 -1.80
CA GLU A 39 -2.05 -12.43 -2.68
C GLU A 39 -3.37 -12.80 -1.98
N ASP A 40 -3.32 -12.97 -0.66
CA ASP A 40 -4.44 -13.31 0.21
C ASP A 40 -5.04 -12.10 0.93
N THR A 41 -4.57 -10.87 0.69
CA THR A 41 -5.13 -9.65 1.29
C THR A 41 -6.63 -9.48 0.94
N LEU A 42 -7.42 -9.00 1.90
CA LEU A 42 -8.82 -8.65 1.68
C LEU A 42 -8.95 -7.44 0.75
N LEU A 43 -9.16 -7.68 -0.54
CA LEU A 43 -9.28 -6.64 -1.57
C LEU A 43 -10.58 -6.79 -2.35
N PRO A 44 -11.56 -5.86 -2.23
CA PRO A 44 -12.82 -5.98 -2.95
C PRO A 44 -12.63 -5.99 -4.47
N GLN A 45 -11.53 -5.43 -4.98
CA GLN A 45 -11.18 -5.43 -6.40
C GLN A 45 -10.90 -6.84 -6.93
N CYS A 46 -10.48 -7.77 -6.06
CA CYS A 46 -10.12 -9.14 -6.38
C CYS A 46 -11.23 -10.16 -6.06
N MET A 47 -12.42 -9.68 -5.66
CA MET A 47 -13.59 -10.52 -5.38
C MET A 47 -14.57 -10.54 -6.56
N ASN A 48 -15.23 -11.68 -6.78
CA ASN A 48 -16.38 -11.82 -7.66
C ASN A 48 -17.67 -11.51 -6.91
N LEU A 49 -18.76 -11.19 -7.62
CA LEU A 49 -20.07 -11.02 -6.98
C LEU A 49 -20.62 -12.36 -6.44
N LYS A 50 -20.42 -13.43 -7.20
CA LYS A 50 -20.85 -14.80 -6.88
C LYS A 50 -19.64 -15.65 -6.45
N PRO A 51 -19.86 -16.76 -5.72
CA PRO A 51 -18.80 -17.70 -5.36
C PRO A 51 -17.95 -18.21 -6.54
N GLY A 52 -16.69 -18.51 -6.24
CA GLY A 52 -15.77 -19.18 -7.16
C GLY A 52 -15.33 -18.34 -8.37
N GLY A 53 -15.08 -19.00 -9.50
CA GLY A 53 -14.49 -18.38 -10.69
C GLY A 53 -13.02 -18.01 -10.50
N LYS A 54 -12.50 -17.08 -11.32
CA LYS A 54 -11.16 -16.50 -11.13
C LYS A 54 -11.22 -15.43 -10.04
N GLN A 55 -11.28 -15.85 -8.79
CA GLN A 55 -11.24 -14.99 -7.59
C GLN A 55 -10.04 -15.40 -6.72
N ALA A 56 -9.40 -14.41 -6.08
CA ALA A 56 -8.35 -14.67 -5.12
C ALA A 56 -8.89 -15.37 -3.86
N ILE A 57 -8.13 -16.32 -3.31
CA ILE A 57 -8.41 -16.93 -2.02
C ILE A 57 -7.83 -15.99 -0.96
N MET A 58 -8.70 -15.25 -0.29
CA MET A 58 -8.30 -14.26 0.71
C MET A 58 -8.25 -14.88 2.10
N GLN A 59 -7.43 -14.30 2.97
CA GLN A 59 -7.43 -14.57 4.40
C GLN A 59 -8.77 -14.21 5.03
N ASP A 60 -9.08 -14.81 6.17
CA ASP A 60 -10.32 -14.52 6.89
C ASP A 60 -10.33 -13.07 7.40
N GLY A 61 -11.48 -12.43 7.26
CA GLY A 61 -11.73 -11.08 7.71
C GLY A 61 -12.45 -11.02 9.04
N TRP A 62 -13.01 -9.87 9.33
CA TRP A 62 -13.82 -9.66 10.51
C TRP A 62 -14.73 -8.46 10.35
N TYR A 63 -15.88 -8.50 11.03
CA TYR A 63 -16.79 -7.37 11.08
C TYR A 63 -17.34 -7.20 12.49
N ILE A 64 -17.96 -6.04 12.74
CA ILE A 64 -18.61 -5.76 14.01
C ILE A 64 -20.10 -6.08 13.88
N LYS A 65 -20.59 -6.96 14.76
CA LYS A 65 -22.00 -7.27 14.92
C LYS A 65 -22.38 -7.10 16.38
N ASP A 66 -23.37 -6.25 16.64
CA ASP A 66 -23.85 -5.95 18.01
C ASP A 66 -22.71 -5.54 18.97
N GLY A 67 -21.77 -4.74 18.47
CA GLY A 67 -20.60 -4.26 19.22
C GLY A 67 -19.49 -5.29 19.44
N LYS A 68 -19.61 -6.50 18.87
CA LYS A 68 -18.61 -7.57 18.99
C LYS A 68 -17.94 -7.86 17.66
N LYS A 69 -16.63 -8.15 17.71
CA LYS A 69 -15.85 -8.60 16.56
C LYS A 69 -16.18 -10.06 16.23
N VAL A 70 -16.67 -10.31 15.02
CA VAL A 70 -17.02 -11.63 14.50
C VAL A 70 -16.06 -11.96 13.35
N VAL A 71 -15.55 -13.19 13.31
CA VAL A 71 -14.70 -13.68 12.21
C VAL A 71 -15.54 -13.87 10.95
N GLN A 72 -15.05 -13.37 9.83
CA GLN A 72 -15.64 -13.53 8.51
C GLN A 72 -14.82 -14.54 7.71
N LEU A 73 -15.31 -15.77 7.58
CA LEU A 73 -14.67 -16.74 6.70
C LEU A 73 -14.82 -16.29 5.24
N MET A 74 -13.71 -16.29 4.49
CA MET A 74 -13.70 -15.88 3.08
C MET A 74 -13.80 -17.06 2.11
N THR A 75 -13.76 -18.28 2.62
CA THR A 75 -13.97 -19.52 1.87
C THR A 75 -15.12 -20.31 2.47
N PHE A 76 -15.80 -21.09 1.65
CA PHE A 76 -16.80 -22.04 2.11
C PHE A 76 -16.14 -23.27 2.73
N PRO A 77 -16.79 -23.89 3.73
CA PRO A 77 -16.34 -25.16 4.29
C PRO A 77 -16.16 -26.25 3.22
N PRO A 78 -15.24 -27.22 3.41
CA PRO A 78 -15.04 -28.33 2.48
C PRO A 78 -16.28 -29.22 2.28
N ASP A 79 -17.20 -29.24 3.24
CA ASP A 79 -18.44 -30.00 3.24
C ASP A 79 -19.66 -29.18 2.76
N HIS A 80 -19.45 -27.96 2.26
CA HIS A 80 -20.54 -27.12 1.77
C HIS A 80 -21.26 -27.78 0.59
N PRO A 81 -22.61 -27.86 0.60
CA PRO A 81 -23.37 -28.65 -0.38
C PRO A 81 -23.20 -28.19 -1.84
N GLU A 82 -23.08 -26.87 -2.06
CA GLU A 82 -23.01 -26.30 -3.43
C GLU A 82 -21.63 -25.77 -3.83
N PHE A 83 -20.79 -25.34 -2.88
CA PHE A 83 -19.56 -24.57 -3.13
C PHE A 83 -18.38 -25.03 -2.27
N PRO A 84 -18.11 -26.34 -2.15
CA PRO A 84 -17.12 -26.85 -1.21
C PRO A 84 -15.72 -26.25 -1.46
N GLY A 85 -15.17 -25.58 -0.45
CA GLY A 85 -13.84 -24.97 -0.50
C GLY A 85 -13.69 -23.77 -1.46
N LEU A 86 -14.76 -23.29 -2.09
CA LEU A 86 -14.68 -22.13 -2.99
C LEU A 86 -14.59 -20.82 -2.21
N ALA A 87 -13.95 -19.82 -2.82
CA ALA A 87 -13.95 -18.46 -2.28
C ALA A 87 -15.36 -17.86 -2.35
N LYS A 88 -15.79 -17.20 -1.27
CA LYS A 88 -17.09 -16.53 -1.16
C LYS A 88 -17.11 -15.27 -2.03
N GLY A 89 -18.19 -15.08 -2.78
CA GLY A 89 -18.40 -13.83 -3.52
C GLY A 89 -18.85 -12.69 -2.59
N MET A 90 -18.77 -11.46 -3.09
CA MET A 90 -19.21 -10.25 -2.36
C MET A 90 -20.65 -10.37 -1.84
N ARG A 91 -21.54 -11.02 -2.61
CA ARG A 91 -22.93 -11.20 -2.20
C ARG A 91 -23.04 -12.02 -0.92
N GLU A 92 -22.30 -13.13 -0.83
CA GLU A 92 -22.35 -14.02 0.34
C GLU A 92 -21.83 -13.30 1.58
N VAL A 93 -20.64 -12.69 1.47
CA VAL A 93 -20.02 -11.92 2.56
C VAL A 93 -20.95 -10.81 3.06
N LEU A 94 -21.57 -10.05 2.14
CA LEU A 94 -22.50 -8.98 2.53
C LEU A 94 -23.82 -9.51 3.11
N MET A 95 -24.30 -10.68 2.69
CA MET A 95 -25.48 -11.31 3.31
C MET A 95 -25.17 -11.75 4.74
N GLU A 96 -24.02 -12.38 4.97
CA GLU A 96 -23.57 -12.80 6.31
C GLU A 96 -23.39 -11.59 7.25
N GLN A 97 -22.91 -10.47 6.73
CA GLN A 97 -22.79 -9.20 7.47
C GLN A 97 -24.13 -8.45 7.64
N GLY A 98 -25.21 -8.88 6.98
CA GLY A 98 -26.51 -8.18 7.01
C GLY A 98 -26.56 -6.87 6.22
N LEU A 99 -25.62 -6.66 5.30
CA LEU A 99 -25.47 -5.45 4.48
C LEU A 99 -25.98 -5.62 3.05
N TRP A 100 -26.37 -6.82 2.66
CA TRP A 100 -26.88 -7.08 1.31
C TRP A 100 -28.33 -6.60 1.13
N ARG A 101 -28.58 -5.90 0.01
CA ARG A 101 -29.92 -5.50 -0.43
C ARG A 101 -30.26 -6.06 -1.80
N HIS A 102 -31.54 -6.39 -2.02
CA HIS A 102 -31.99 -6.90 -3.30
C HIS A 102 -31.72 -5.89 -4.43
N GLY A 103 -31.16 -6.36 -5.55
CA GLY A 103 -30.81 -5.50 -6.69
C GLY A 103 -29.48 -4.76 -6.58
N LEU A 104 -28.70 -4.98 -5.52
CA LEU A 104 -27.37 -4.38 -5.39
C LEU A 104 -26.44 -4.85 -6.52
N LYS A 105 -25.80 -3.90 -7.19
CA LYS A 105 -24.83 -4.16 -8.25
C LYS A 105 -23.46 -4.45 -7.65
N MET A 106 -22.63 -5.22 -8.37
CA MET A 106 -21.24 -5.48 -7.97
C MET A 106 -20.42 -4.20 -7.86
N GLU A 107 -20.43 -3.38 -8.92
CA GLU A 107 -19.75 -2.11 -8.98
C GLU A 107 -20.57 -1.07 -9.75
N CYS A 108 -20.44 0.19 -9.36
CA CYS A 108 -21.01 1.31 -10.08
C CYS A 108 -20.26 1.56 -11.40
N LYS A 109 -20.97 2.09 -12.39
CA LYS A 109 -20.37 2.54 -13.65
C LYS A 109 -19.69 3.88 -13.40
N LYS A 110 -18.57 4.14 -14.09
CA LYS A 110 -17.93 5.46 -14.06
C LYS A 110 -18.92 6.54 -14.52
N ALA A 111 -19.06 7.60 -13.74
CA ALA A 111 -19.77 8.79 -14.16
C ALA A 111 -19.03 9.43 -15.35
N LYS A 112 -19.79 9.94 -16.32
CA LYS A 112 -19.19 10.57 -17.52
C LYS A 112 -18.55 11.92 -17.21
N ASP A 113 -19.00 12.55 -16.13
CA ASP A 113 -18.77 13.97 -15.86
C ASP A 113 -17.61 14.15 -14.87
N THR A 114 -17.54 13.30 -13.84
CA THR A 114 -16.48 13.34 -12.80
C THR A 114 -15.40 12.26 -12.99
N GLY A 115 -15.68 11.21 -13.77
CA GLY A 115 -14.78 10.07 -13.95
C GLY A 115 -14.74 9.08 -12.78
N ASP A 116 -15.36 9.43 -11.65
CA ASP A 116 -15.45 8.59 -10.46
C ASP A 116 -16.46 7.45 -10.62
N LYS A 117 -16.18 6.31 -9.98
CA LYS A 117 -17.09 5.16 -9.98
C LYS A 117 -18.23 5.32 -8.98
N CYS A 118 -17.97 5.88 -7.81
CA CYS A 118 -18.93 6.00 -6.72
C CYS A 118 -18.89 7.43 -6.17
N ASP A 119 -20.04 7.94 -5.77
CA ASP A 119 -20.16 9.18 -5.02
C ASP A 119 -19.59 8.98 -3.60
N PRO A 120 -18.60 9.78 -3.15
CA PRO A 120 -18.03 9.66 -1.81
C PRO A 120 -19.05 9.82 -0.67
N GLU A 121 -20.15 10.54 -0.90
CA GLU A 121 -21.20 10.75 0.10
C GLU A 121 -22.14 9.55 0.21
N VAL A 122 -22.11 8.62 -0.77
CA VAL A 122 -23.00 7.46 -0.85
C VAL A 122 -22.26 6.16 -0.53
N THR A 123 -22.32 5.75 0.73
CA THR A 123 -21.59 4.60 1.26
C THR A 123 -22.13 3.23 0.83
N ASP A 124 -23.36 3.16 0.31
CA ASP A 124 -24.04 1.89 0.04
C ASP A 124 -24.29 1.58 -1.45
N CYS A 125 -23.78 2.41 -2.36
CA CYS A 125 -24.16 2.39 -3.78
C CYS A 125 -23.95 1.04 -4.51
N CYS A 126 -22.90 0.28 -4.19
CA CYS A 126 -22.60 -1.03 -4.76
C CYS A 126 -21.85 -1.93 -3.78
N ALA A 127 -21.86 -3.24 -4.05
CA ALA A 127 -21.23 -4.25 -3.19
C ALA A 127 -19.74 -3.97 -2.96
N LYS A 128 -19.01 -3.59 -4.01
CA LYS A 128 -17.59 -3.25 -3.91
C LYS A 128 -17.35 -2.07 -2.96
N HIS A 129 -18.16 -1.01 -3.06
CA HIS A 129 -17.99 0.18 -2.22
C HIS A 129 -18.32 -0.10 -0.75
N ILE A 130 -19.41 -0.84 -0.48
CA ILE A 130 -19.75 -1.27 0.89
C ILE A 130 -18.60 -2.05 1.52
N LEU A 131 -18.03 -3.02 0.80
CA LEU A 131 -16.89 -3.81 1.27
C LEU A 131 -15.63 -2.95 1.47
N THR A 132 -15.34 -2.00 0.56
CA THR A 132 -14.21 -1.08 0.74
C THR A 132 -14.35 -0.22 2.00
N LEU A 133 -15.57 0.04 2.46
CA LEU A 133 -15.82 0.79 3.69
C LEU A 133 -15.87 -0.09 4.94
N GLN A 134 -15.78 -1.42 4.82
CA GLN A 134 -15.70 -2.29 5.98
C GLN A 134 -14.34 -2.16 6.68
N PRO A 135 -14.30 -2.24 8.01
CA PRO A 135 -13.13 -1.88 8.80
C PRO A 135 -11.94 -2.84 8.58
N ASP A 136 -12.18 -4.12 8.37
CA ASP A 136 -11.15 -5.11 8.07
C ASP A 136 -10.51 -4.89 6.69
N PHE A 137 -11.31 -4.54 5.69
CA PHE A 137 -10.84 -4.17 4.35
C PHE A 137 -10.04 -2.85 4.37
N GLN A 138 -10.44 -1.85 5.17
CA GLN A 138 -9.67 -0.61 5.33
C GLN A 138 -8.38 -0.80 6.13
N ALA A 139 -8.35 -1.77 7.05
CA ALA A 139 -7.20 -2.07 7.88
C ALA A 139 -6.08 -2.83 7.14
N GLN A 140 -6.31 -3.29 5.92
CA GLN A 140 -5.31 -4.00 5.13
C GLN A 140 -4.11 -3.10 4.85
N LYS A 141 -2.91 -3.67 4.96
CA LYS A 141 -1.64 -2.97 4.78
C LYS A 141 -0.97 -3.45 3.50
N SER A 142 -0.19 -2.59 2.86
CA SER A 142 0.63 -3.03 1.73
C SER A 142 1.67 -4.05 2.20
N LEU A 143 2.09 -4.93 1.29
CA LEU A 143 3.13 -5.93 1.57
C LEU A 143 4.44 -5.27 2.03
N VAL A 144 4.73 -4.06 1.53
CA VAL A 144 5.87 -3.26 1.98
C VAL A 144 5.73 -2.88 3.44
N GLN A 145 4.57 -2.38 3.85
CA GLN A 145 4.31 -1.99 5.23
C GLN A 145 4.37 -3.19 6.17
N GLU A 146 3.73 -4.30 5.81
CA GLU A 146 3.75 -5.54 6.60
C GLU A 146 5.19 -5.98 6.88
N VAL A 147 6.01 -6.06 5.83
CA VAL A 147 7.41 -6.52 5.96
C VAL A 147 8.25 -5.59 6.83
N ILE A 148 8.02 -4.29 6.77
CA ILE A 148 8.71 -3.30 7.59
C ILE A 148 8.28 -3.43 9.06
N GLU A 149 6.98 -3.54 9.32
CA GLU A 149 6.42 -3.64 10.67
C GLU A 149 6.73 -4.99 11.33
N GLU A 150 6.67 -6.10 10.60
CA GLU A 150 7.09 -7.44 11.05
C GLU A 150 8.57 -7.47 11.46
N ALA A 151 9.42 -6.67 10.80
CA ALA A 151 10.82 -6.52 11.19
C ALA A 151 11.02 -5.63 12.43
N GLY A 152 9.94 -5.11 13.02
CA GLY A 152 9.94 -4.25 14.20
C GLY A 152 10.12 -2.76 13.89
N HIS A 153 10.02 -2.35 12.63
CA HIS A 153 10.24 -0.96 12.20
C HIS A 153 8.92 -0.18 12.01
N GLN A 154 8.98 1.10 11.67
CA GLN A 154 7.83 1.93 11.31
C GLN A 154 7.85 2.22 9.81
N CYS A 155 6.67 2.24 9.18
CA CYS A 155 6.50 2.59 7.78
C CYS A 155 5.60 3.81 7.66
N ILE A 156 5.98 4.79 6.86
CA ILE A 156 5.13 5.91 6.45
C ILE A 156 5.09 5.94 4.93
N PHE A 157 3.89 5.92 4.36
CA PHE A 157 3.68 6.20 2.95
C PHE A 157 3.47 7.70 2.76
N LEU A 158 4.23 8.30 1.85
CA LEU A 158 4.08 9.70 1.48
C LEU A 158 2.78 9.95 0.71
N ALA A 159 2.35 11.20 0.67
CA ALA A 159 1.15 11.58 -0.06
C ALA A 159 1.35 11.34 -1.57
N LYS A 160 0.32 10.82 -2.24
CA LYS A 160 0.38 10.51 -3.67
C LYS A 160 0.35 11.80 -4.47
N PHE A 161 1.20 11.89 -5.50
CA PHE A 161 1.33 13.06 -6.38
C PHE A 161 1.87 14.33 -5.71
N HIS A 162 2.48 14.19 -4.54
CA HIS A 162 3.12 15.27 -3.80
C HIS A 162 4.63 15.02 -3.69
N CYS A 163 5.35 15.07 -4.82
CA CYS A 163 6.80 14.81 -4.84
C CYS A 163 7.60 15.87 -4.08
N GLU A 164 7.03 17.05 -3.94
CA GLU A 164 7.51 18.16 -3.15
C GLU A 164 7.54 17.80 -1.65
N LEU A 165 6.72 16.85 -1.21
CA LEU A 165 6.73 16.29 0.14
C LEU A 165 7.69 15.09 0.31
N ASN A 166 8.58 14.85 -0.65
CA ASN A 166 9.57 13.79 -0.61
C ASN A 166 10.97 14.37 -0.75
N PHE A 167 11.61 14.74 0.35
CA PHE A 167 12.89 15.47 0.29
C PHE A 167 14.04 14.68 -0.36
N ILE A 168 13.92 13.35 -0.50
CA ILE A 168 14.89 12.54 -1.26
C ILE A 168 14.92 12.90 -2.75
N GLU A 169 13.85 13.49 -3.29
CA GLU A 169 13.81 13.98 -4.67
C GLU A 169 14.81 15.14 -4.88
N PHE A 170 14.95 16.02 -3.89
CA PHE A 170 15.96 17.08 -3.92
C PHE A 170 17.38 16.51 -3.83
N PHE A 171 17.59 15.52 -2.94
CA PHE A 171 18.86 14.81 -2.83
C PHE A 171 19.26 14.20 -4.18
N TRP A 172 18.36 13.45 -4.81
CA TRP A 172 18.62 12.85 -6.13
C TRP A 172 18.76 13.90 -7.23
N GLY A 173 18.09 15.05 -7.13
CA GLY A 173 18.27 16.18 -8.03
C GLY A 173 19.72 16.69 -8.03
N VAL A 174 20.30 16.90 -6.85
CA VAL A 174 21.71 17.31 -6.70
C VAL A 174 22.67 16.22 -7.18
N VAL A 175 22.44 14.97 -6.79
CA VAL A 175 23.27 13.83 -7.23
C VAL A 175 23.26 13.69 -8.75
N LYS A 176 22.09 13.76 -9.39
CA LYS A 176 21.97 13.68 -10.85
C LYS A 176 22.67 14.85 -11.54
N LYS A 177 22.57 16.07 -11.00
CA LYS A 177 23.28 17.23 -11.52
C LYS A 177 24.80 17.02 -11.47
N TYR A 178 25.33 16.57 -10.33
CA TYR A 178 26.75 16.25 -10.18
C TYR A 178 27.20 15.22 -11.22
N LEU A 179 26.44 14.12 -11.36
CA LEU A 179 26.76 13.07 -12.32
C LEU A 179 26.73 13.57 -13.77
N CYS A 180 25.78 14.44 -14.12
CA CYS A 180 25.70 15.07 -15.44
C CYS A 180 26.95 15.91 -15.75
N GLU A 181 27.48 16.63 -14.76
CA GLU A 181 28.65 17.50 -14.91
C GLU A 181 29.98 16.73 -14.91
N HIS A 182 30.03 15.53 -14.32
CA HIS A 182 31.28 14.79 -14.06
C HIS A 182 31.37 13.42 -14.74
N CYS A 183 30.34 12.97 -15.47
CA CYS A 183 30.36 11.72 -16.22
C CYS A 183 30.28 11.98 -17.73
N ASP A 184 30.84 11.05 -18.50
CA ASP A 184 30.83 11.03 -19.97
C ASP A 184 29.70 10.15 -20.54
N TYR A 185 28.65 9.91 -19.74
CA TYR A 185 27.53 9.00 -20.05
C TYR A 185 27.92 7.52 -20.26
N THR A 186 29.13 7.11 -19.86
CA THR A 186 29.49 5.69 -19.78
C THR A 186 29.13 5.10 -18.42
N PHE A 187 28.83 3.80 -18.39
CA PHE A 187 28.55 3.10 -17.14
C PHE A 187 29.76 3.09 -16.18
N GLN A 188 30.97 3.08 -16.74
CA GLN A 188 32.20 3.05 -15.96
C GLN A 188 32.40 4.35 -15.19
N THR A 189 32.30 5.51 -15.86
CA THR A 189 32.42 6.80 -15.17
C THR A 189 31.27 7.06 -14.21
N LEU A 190 30.05 6.59 -14.54
CA LEU A 190 28.92 6.61 -13.61
C LEU A 190 29.24 5.84 -12.32
N LYS A 191 29.78 4.63 -12.44
CA LYS A 191 30.13 3.79 -11.29
C LYS A 191 31.24 4.42 -10.44
N GLU A 192 32.23 5.04 -11.06
CA GLU A 192 33.34 5.72 -10.37
C GLU A 192 32.90 7.01 -9.66
N ASN A 193 31.96 7.75 -10.23
CA ASN A 193 31.52 9.04 -9.69
C ASN A 193 30.29 8.93 -8.78
N MET A 194 29.52 7.85 -8.81
CA MET A 194 28.34 7.66 -7.94
C MET A 194 28.66 7.87 -6.45
N PRO A 195 29.72 7.28 -5.87
CA PRO A 195 30.04 7.51 -4.46
C PRO A 195 30.41 8.97 -4.16
N LYS A 196 31.10 9.65 -5.10
CA LYS A 196 31.49 11.06 -4.96
C LYS A 196 30.26 11.97 -5.01
N ALA A 197 29.33 11.68 -5.92
CA ALA A 197 28.08 12.41 -6.05
C ALA A 197 27.22 12.26 -4.78
N LEU A 198 27.09 11.05 -4.24
CA LEU A 198 26.38 10.81 -2.97
C LEU A 198 27.03 11.55 -1.79
N ALA A 199 28.36 11.56 -1.73
CA ALA A 199 29.12 12.27 -0.69
C ALA A 199 29.13 13.80 -0.88
N SER A 200 28.76 14.31 -2.06
CA SER A 200 28.75 15.75 -2.35
C SER A 200 27.61 16.50 -1.66
N VAL A 201 26.58 15.80 -1.15
CA VAL A 201 25.42 16.40 -0.52
C VAL A 201 25.61 16.47 0.99
N PRO A 202 25.78 17.67 1.59
CA PRO A 202 25.97 17.80 3.03
C PRO A 202 24.69 17.43 3.79
N VAL A 203 24.84 16.87 4.99
CA VAL A 203 23.70 16.51 5.85
C VAL A 203 22.88 17.74 6.22
N GLU A 204 23.52 18.89 6.42
CA GLU A 204 22.86 20.16 6.72
C GLU A 204 21.89 20.60 5.62
N LEU A 205 22.19 20.25 4.36
CA LEU A 205 21.31 20.54 3.24
C LEU A 205 20.10 19.61 3.23
N ILE A 206 20.29 18.33 3.59
CA ILE A 206 19.21 17.35 3.73
C ILE A 206 18.21 17.82 4.81
N CYS A 207 18.70 18.24 5.97
CA CYS A 207 17.85 18.78 7.04
C CYS A 207 17.08 20.03 6.62
N LYS A 208 17.66 20.89 5.77
CA LYS A 208 16.94 22.07 5.22
C LYS A 208 15.77 21.66 4.33
N TRP A 209 15.95 20.64 3.49
CA TRP A 209 14.86 20.13 2.65
C TRP A 209 13.77 19.45 3.46
N GLU A 210 14.11 18.75 4.55
CA GLU A 210 13.15 18.22 5.50
C GLU A 210 12.31 19.34 6.15
N HIS A 211 12.94 20.42 6.63
CA HIS A 211 12.20 21.56 7.17
C HIS A 211 11.32 22.24 6.11
N GLN A 212 11.80 22.36 4.88
CA GLN A 212 10.98 22.89 3.78
C GLN A 212 9.75 22.03 3.50
N MET A 213 9.91 20.70 3.51
CA MET A 213 8.78 19.77 3.40
C MET A 213 7.76 20.01 4.52
N ILE A 214 8.20 20.20 5.78
CA ILE A 214 7.30 20.50 6.90
C ILE A 214 6.49 21.78 6.65
N HIS A 215 7.15 22.85 6.21
CA HIS A 215 6.45 24.09 5.87
C HIS A 215 5.42 23.93 4.73
N TRP A 216 5.68 23.05 3.77
CA TRP A 216 4.70 22.74 2.72
C TRP A 216 3.55 21.90 3.24
N MET A 217 3.80 20.94 4.14
CA MET A 217 2.73 20.19 4.81
C MET A 217 1.80 21.12 5.61
N ASP A 218 2.34 22.12 6.30
CA ASP A 218 1.54 23.10 7.06
C ASP A 218 0.70 24.03 6.17
N ALA A 219 1.07 24.18 4.90
CA ALA A 219 0.38 25.05 3.95
C ALA A 219 -0.79 24.37 3.22
N TYR A 220 -0.85 23.03 3.22
CA TYR A 220 -1.93 22.23 2.64
C TYR A 220 -3.16 22.17 3.57
#